data_AF-A0A9E4Q149-F1
#
_entry.id   AF-A0A9E4Q149-F1
#
_cell.length_a   1.000
_cell.length_b   1.000
_cell.length_c   1.000
_cell.angle_alpha   90.00
_cell.angle_beta   90.00
_cell.angle_gamma   90.00
#
_symmetry.space_group_name_H-M   'P 1'
#
loop_
_entity.id
_entity.type
_entity.pdbx_description
1 polymer ?
#
loop_
_entity_poly.entity_id
_entity_poly.type
_entity_poly.pdbx_seq_one_letter_code
_entity_poly.pdbx_strand_id
1 'polypeptide(L)' 'MERGIELLGLAVGIDNLRAAALHKRLGYLDTGPGEFGINLGYTDAEGGLQSWKERCGCLIRPLGDYEPH' A
#
# COMPACT_ATOMS: atom_id res chain seq x y z
N MET A 1 4.60 -15.03 -16.54
CA MET A 1 5.39 -14.03 -15.79
C MET A 1 4.89 -12.66 -16.16
N GLU A 2 4.38 -11.90 -15.18
CA GLU A 2 3.95 -10.51 -15.39
C GLU A 2 5.19 -9.63 -15.61
N ARG A 3 5.58 -9.41 -16.86
CA ARG A 3 6.55 -8.39 -17.33
C ARG A 3 7.94 -8.29 -16.64
N GLY A 4 8.38 -9.30 -15.89
CA GLY A 4 9.63 -9.23 -15.12
C GLY A 4 9.53 -8.42 -13.82
N ILE A 5 8.33 -8.23 -13.29
CA ILE A 5 8.09 -7.63 -11.99
C ILE A 5 8.18 -8.73 -10.91
N GLU A 6 9.03 -8.54 -9.91
CA GLU A 6 9.29 -9.52 -8.85
C GLU A 6 8.48 -9.25 -7.57
N LEU A 7 8.02 -8.01 -7.38
CA LEU A 7 7.35 -7.55 -6.17
C LEU A 7 6.23 -6.56 -6.50
N LEU A 8 5.10 -6.72 -5.82
CA LEU A 8 4.04 -5.72 -5.74
C LEU A 8 4.03 -5.11 -4.36
N GLY A 9 4.14 -3.78 -4.27
CA GLY A 9 3.96 -3.03 -3.03
C GLY A 9 2.66 -2.22 -3.04
N LEU A 10 2.02 -2.08 -1.89
CA LEU A 10 0.92 -1.14 -1.69
C LEU A 10 0.94 -0.53 -0.29
N ALA A 11 0.45 0.71 -0.20
CA ALA A 11 0.15 1.36 1.07
C ALA A 11 -1.27 0.99 1.52
N VAL A 12 -1.44 0.67 2.80
CA VAL A 12 -2.75 0.46 3.42
C VAL A 12 -2.88 1.33 4.65
N GLY A 13 -3.97 2.10 4.75
CA GLY A 13 -4.27 2.89 5.94
C GLY A 13 -4.29 2.01 7.19
N ILE A 14 -3.65 2.44 8.27
CA ILE A 14 -3.53 1.64 9.51
C ILE A 14 -4.89 1.32 10.14
N ASP A 15 -5.87 2.21 9.95
CA ASP A 15 -7.22 2.06 10.47
C ASP A 15 -8.09 1.18 9.55
N ASN A 16 -7.61 0.87 8.33
CA ASN A 16 -8.31 0.03 7.37
C ASN A 16 -7.99 -1.46 7.57
N LEU A 17 -8.34 -1.97 8.75
CA LEU A 17 -8.08 -3.35 9.15
C LEU A 17 -8.69 -4.39 8.19
N ARG A 18 -9.83 -4.06 7.57
CA ARG A 18 -10.50 -4.93 6.58
C ARG A 18 -9.68 -5.07 5.30
N ALA A 19 -9.14 -3.97 4.77
CA ALA A 19 -8.27 -4.01 3.61
C ALA A 19 -6.97 -4.75 3.94
N ALA A 20 -6.36 -4.50 5.10
CA ALA A 20 -5.16 -5.22 5.52
C ALA A 20 -5.40 -6.73 5.59
N ALA A 21 -6.50 -7.17 6.20
CA ALA A 21 -6.87 -8.59 6.29
C ALA A 21 -7.19 -9.21 4.91
N LEU A 22 -7.78 -8.46 3.99
CA LEU A 22 -7.99 -8.90 2.62
C LEU A 22 -6.66 -9.16 1.91
N HIS A 23 -5.73 -8.20 1.93
CA HIS A 23 -4.45 -8.33 1.23
C HIS A 23 -3.57 -9.41 1.84
N LYS A 24 -3.57 -9.57 3.17
CA LYS A 24 -2.88 -10.70 3.82
C LYS A 24 -3.37 -12.06 3.32
N ARG A 25 -4.69 -12.22 3.12
CA ARG A 25 -5.27 -13.44 2.52
C ARG A 25 -4.89 -13.65 1.05
N LEU A 26 -4.52 -12.59 0.34
CA LEU A 26 -4.01 -12.64 -1.03
C LEU A 26 -2.50 -12.88 -1.10
N GLY A 27 -1.84 -13.17 0.04
CA GLY A 27 -0.41 -13.47 0.09
C GLY A 27 0.48 -12.22 0.24
N TYR A 28 -0.10 -11.07 0.59
CA TYR A 28 0.72 -9.92 0.96
C TYR A 28 1.28 -10.08 2.38
N LEU A 29 2.53 -9.69 2.54
CA LEU A 29 3.31 -9.69 3.77
C LEU A 29 3.54 -8.26 4.24
N ASP A 30 3.63 -8.09 5.55
CA ASP A 30 3.99 -6.81 6.17
C ASP A 30 5.52 -6.65 6.09
N THR A 31 6.00 -5.56 5.49
CA THR A 31 7.44 -5.38 5.24
C THR A 31 8.18 -4.59 6.29
N GLY A 32 7.49 -4.14 7.34
CA GLY A 32 8.17 -3.57 8.49
C GLY A 32 8.90 -2.23 8.34
N PRO A 33 8.73 -1.34 7.32
CA PRO A 33 9.22 0.03 7.49
C PRO A 33 8.46 0.80 8.60
N GLY A 34 7.45 0.19 9.24
CA GLY A 34 6.61 0.81 10.24
C GLY A 34 5.52 1.69 9.63
N GLU A 35 4.78 2.39 10.48
CA GLU A 35 3.77 3.34 10.03
C GLU A 35 4.45 4.55 9.37
N PHE A 36 3.95 4.96 8.19
CA PHE A 36 4.37 6.19 7.52
C PHE A 36 3.17 7.09 7.22
N GLY A 37 3.42 8.40 7.17
CA GLY A 37 2.41 9.39 6.82
C GLY A 37 2.44 9.72 5.33
N ILE A 38 1.28 9.73 4.68
CA ILE A 38 1.12 10.28 3.33
C ILE A 38 0.28 11.55 3.38
N ASN A 39 0.70 12.55 2.61
CA ASN A 39 -0.07 13.77 2.37
C ASN A 39 -0.72 13.63 1.00
N LEU A 40 -2.04 13.64 0.97
CA LEU A 40 -2.84 13.47 -0.23
C LEU A 40 -3.57 14.77 -0.52
N GLY A 41 -3.81 15.03 -1.79
CA GLY A 41 -4.66 16.13 -2.20
C GLY A 41 -4.98 16.07 -3.68
N TYR A 42 -6.09 16.70 -4.03
CA TYR A 42 -6.53 16.88 -5.41
C TYR A 42 -7.29 18.20 -5.53
N THR A 43 -7.33 18.73 -6.75
CA THR A 43 -8.19 19.86 -7.09
C THR A 43 -9.53 19.33 -7.57
N ASP A 44 -10.62 19.77 -6.96
CA ASP A 44 -11.97 19.41 -7.37
C ASP A 44 -12.40 20.15 -8.66
N ALA A 45 -13.59 19.84 -9.15
CA ALA A 45 -14.11 20.41 -10.40
C ALA A 45 -14.40 21.93 -10.30
N GLU A 46 -14.53 22.47 -9.08
CA GLU A 46 -14.75 23.89 -8.80
C GLU A 46 -13.43 24.65 -8.61
N GLY A 47 -12.28 23.95 -8.68
CA GLY A 47 -10.95 24.51 -8.47
C GLY A 47 -10.53 24.55 -7.00
N GLY A 48 -11.31 23.96 -6.09
CA GLY A 48 -11.00 23.85 -4.68
C GLY A 48 -9.90 22.82 -4.41
N LEU A 49 -8.89 23.19 -3.61
CA LEU A 49 -7.87 22.25 -3.15
C LEU A 49 -8.41 21.45 -1.96
N GLN A 50 -8.54 20.14 -2.16
CA GLN A 50 -8.81 19.19 -1.10
C GLN A 50 -7.50 18.55 -0.66
N SER A 51 -7.23 18.49 0.64
CA SER A 51 -6.04 17.80 1.15
C SER A 51 -6.30 17.13 2.50
N TRP A 52 -5.64 16.00 2.73
CA TRP A 52 -5.70 15.27 3.98
C TRP A 52 -4.41 14.48 4.22
N LYS A 53 -4.27 13.99 5.44
CA LYS A 53 -3.16 13.13 5.85
C LYS A 53 -3.68 11.76 6.23
N GLU A 54 -2.95 10.73 5.86
CA GLU A 54 -3.26 9.35 6.25
C GLU A 54 -2.00 8.69 6.82
N ARG A 55 -2.16 7.83 7.82
CA ARG A 55 -1.10 6.94 8.30
C ARG A 55 -1.29 5.57 7.66
N CYS A 56 -0.24 5.02 7.09
CA CYS A 56 -0.27 3.77 6.34
C CYS A 56 0.84 2.82 6.78
N GLY A 57 0.61 1.52 6.58
CA GLY A 57 1.64 0.49 6.52
C GLY A 57 1.91 0.06 5.08
N CYS A 58 3.05 -0.58 4.84
CA CYS A 58 3.43 -1.12 3.54
C CYS A 58 3.22 -2.63 3.53
N LEU A 59 2.49 -3.11 2.53
CA LEU A 59 2.33 -4.54 2.26
C LEU A 59 3.00 -4.89 0.93
N ILE A 60 3.78 -5.98 0.90
CA ILE A 60 4.34 -6.50 -0.36
C ILE A 60 3.81 -7.89 -0.68
N ARG A 61 3.70 -8.21 -1.95
CA ARG A 61 3.49 -9.58 -2.41
C ARG A 61 4.54 -9.92 -3.47
N PRO A 62 5.32 -10.98 -3.28
CA PRO A 62 6.21 -11.44 -4.31
C PRO A 62 5.47 -12.06 -5.50
N LEU A 63 6.03 -11.87 -6.70
CA LEU A 63 5.52 -12.39 -7.96
C LEU A 63 6.54 -13.38 -8.53
N GLY A 64 6.38 -14.67 -8.20
CA GLY A 64 7.31 -15.74 -8.60
C GLY A 64 8.19 -16.22 -7.44
N ASP A 65 9.34 -16.82 -7.76
CA ASP A 65 10.32 -17.38 -6.80
C ASP A 65 11.16 -16.30 -6.11
N TYR A 66 10.53 -15.26 -5.58
CA TYR A 66 11.23 -14.26 -4.78
C TYR A 66 11.54 -14.85 -3.40
N GLU A 67 12.82 -15.09 -3.12
CA GLU A 67 13.33 -15.40 -1.79
C GLU A 67 13.88 -14.11 -1.15
N PRO A 68 13.34 -13.66 0.01
CA PRO A 68 13.93 -12.54 0.73
C PRO A 68 15.31 -12.93 1.29
N HIS A 69 16.34 -12.15 0.93
CA HIS A 69 17.72 -12.28 1.44
C HIS A 69 17.90 -11.64 2.82
#